data_AF-M0PG44-F1
#
_entry.id   AF-M0PG44-F1
#
_cell.length_a   1.000
_cell.length_b   1.000
_cell.length_c   1.000
_cell.angle_alpha   90.00
_cell.angle_beta   90.00
_cell.angle_gamma   90.00
#
_symmetry.space_group_name_H-M   'P 1'
#
loop_
_entity.id
_entity.type
_entity.pdbx_description
1 polymer ?
#
loop_
_entity_poly.entity_id
_entity_poly.type
_entity_poly.pdbx_seq_one_letter_code
_entity_poly.pdbx_strand_id
1 'polypeptide(L)'
;MRRAADDTVDGHVPALIIDSLARIDTDAIASLVADHDVAVIDAHHRLTIHVKPGRESFPPALKRALDVMTGTAEHADALLAGIEWGGGRPPLGCTSNGGRLAPDDDYDAVCWTLQQVADDRMSKTDAAEDLDCTRKTIDNALERRELYRIE
;
A
#
# COMPACT_ATOMS: atom_id res chain seq x y z
N MET A 1 -29.35 -13.28 16.44
CA MET A 1 -30.09 -13.86 15.31
C MET A 1 -31.03 -12.78 14.76
N ARG A 2 -30.61 -11.99 13.75
CA ARG A 2 -31.42 -10.90 13.19
C ARG A 2 -31.43 -11.00 11.66
N ARG A 3 -32.53 -11.60 11.21
CA ARG A 3 -33.20 -11.63 9.90
C ARG A 3 -32.49 -10.94 8.71
N ALA A 4 -32.06 -11.77 7.77
CA ALA A 4 -31.85 -11.40 6.37
C ALA A 4 -33.18 -10.96 5.75
N ALA A 5 -33.17 -9.82 5.07
CA ALA A 5 -34.25 -9.41 4.17
C ALA A 5 -33.83 -9.81 2.75
N ASP A 6 -34.61 -10.74 2.20
CA ASP A 6 -34.63 -11.16 0.81
C ASP A 6 -35.43 -10.12 0.03
N ASP A 7 -34.77 -9.43 -0.90
CA ASP A 7 -35.39 -8.70 -2.00
C ASP A 7 -34.36 -8.64 -3.14
N THR A 8 -34.61 -9.41 -4.19
CA THR A 8 -33.76 -9.49 -5.39
C THR A 8 -34.51 -8.86 -6.56
N VAL A 9 -34.17 -7.62 -6.98
CA VAL A 9 -34.32 -7.10 -8.36
C VAL A 9 -33.31 -5.94 -8.57
N ASP A 10 -32.62 -5.96 -9.73
CA ASP A 10 -31.67 -4.96 -10.29
C ASP A 10 -30.31 -4.78 -9.61
N GLY A 11 -29.29 -5.43 -10.18
CA GLY A 11 -27.88 -4.98 -10.14
C GLY A 11 -27.31 -4.64 -8.75
N HIS A 12 -27.91 -5.18 -7.70
CA HIS A 12 -27.62 -4.83 -6.33
C HIS A 12 -26.41 -5.64 -5.88
N VAL A 13 -25.25 -5.02 -5.96
CA VAL A 13 -24.05 -5.55 -5.35
C VAL A 13 -24.28 -5.51 -3.83
N PRO A 14 -24.30 -6.66 -3.12
CA PRO A 14 -24.46 -6.67 -1.67
C PRO A 14 -23.37 -5.81 -1.02
N ALA A 15 -23.73 -5.04 0.00
CA ALA A 15 -22.80 -4.13 0.67
C ALA A 15 -22.60 -4.53 2.14
N LEU A 16 -21.35 -4.69 2.55
CA LEU A 16 -20.95 -4.83 3.94
C LEU A 16 -20.56 -3.46 4.49
N ILE A 17 -21.33 -2.96 5.46
CA ILE A 17 -21.05 -1.71 6.15
C ILE A 17 -20.31 -2.04 7.44
N ILE A 18 -19.14 -1.45 7.60
CA ILE A 18 -18.30 -1.54 8.79
C ILE A 18 -18.09 -0.15 9.38
N ASP A 19 -17.83 -0.09 10.68
CA ASP A 19 -17.53 1.17 11.34
C ASP A 19 -16.24 1.79 10.78
N SER A 20 -15.17 1.00 10.68
CA SER A 20 -13.88 1.40 10.14
C SER A 20 -13.14 0.20 9.53
N LEU A 21 -12.37 0.43 8.47
CA LEU A 21 -11.44 -0.54 7.89
C LEU A 21 -10.24 -0.84 8.80
N ALA A 22 -10.00 0.01 9.81
CA ALA A 22 -8.88 -0.15 10.71
C ALA A 22 -8.86 -1.55 11.35
N ARG A 23 -7.70 -2.19 11.26
CA ARG A 23 -7.35 -3.53 11.76
C ARG A 23 -8.04 -4.69 11.05
N ILE A 24 -8.62 -4.45 9.87
CA ILE A 24 -9.19 -5.49 9.01
C ILE A 24 -8.13 -5.95 8.02
N ASP A 25 -7.93 -7.26 7.91
CA ASP A 25 -7.03 -7.87 6.94
C ASP A 25 -7.36 -7.46 5.49
N THR A 26 -6.37 -6.94 4.76
CA THR A 26 -6.55 -6.50 3.36
C THR A 26 -6.92 -7.64 2.43
N ASP A 27 -6.42 -8.85 2.66
CA ASP A 27 -6.77 -10.02 1.84
C ASP A 27 -8.21 -10.47 2.12
N ALA A 28 -8.70 -10.31 3.36
CA ALA A 28 -10.12 -10.50 3.67
C ALA A 28 -11.02 -9.49 2.93
N ILE A 29 -10.61 -8.21 2.86
CA ILE A 29 -11.32 -7.19 2.08
C ILE A 29 -11.24 -7.52 0.58
N ALA A 30 -10.08 -7.99 0.10
CA ALA A 30 -9.90 -8.40 -1.29
C ALA A 30 -10.83 -9.54 -1.67
N SER A 31 -10.93 -10.57 -0.83
CA SER A 31 -11.81 -11.70 -1.09
C SER A 31 -13.28 -11.31 -1.11
N LEU A 32 -13.71 -10.43 -0.18
CA LEU A 32 -15.08 -9.90 -0.20
C LEU A 32 -15.41 -9.16 -1.49
N VAL A 33 -14.49 -8.31 -1.98
CA VAL A 33 -14.77 -7.44 -3.11
C VAL A 33 -14.55 -8.13 -4.46
N ALA A 34 -13.55 -9.02 -4.57
CA ALA A 34 -13.20 -9.69 -5.84
C ALA A 34 -13.92 -11.04 -6.01
N ASP A 35 -13.99 -11.86 -4.96
CA ASP A 35 -14.51 -13.23 -5.07
C ASP A 35 -16.02 -13.31 -4.80
N HIS A 36 -16.51 -12.41 -3.94
CA HIS A 36 -17.89 -12.43 -3.48
C HIS A 36 -18.77 -11.32 -4.05
N ASP A 37 -18.21 -10.44 -4.87
CA ASP A 37 -18.92 -9.29 -5.46
C ASP A 37 -19.65 -8.49 -4.36
N VAL A 38 -18.95 -8.19 -3.26
CA VAL A 38 -19.47 -7.42 -2.12
C VAL A 38 -18.79 -6.06 -2.08
N ALA A 39 -19.57 -4.98 -2.06
CA ALA A 39 -19.03 -3.65 -1.77
C ALA A 39 -18.71 -3.52 -0.28
N VAL A 40 -17.54 -3.00 0.08
CA VAL A 40 -17.18 -2.72 1.48
C VAL A 40 -17.28 -1.21 1.73
N ILE A 41 -18.05 -0.82 2.75
CA ILE A 41 -18.28 0.58 3.11
C ILE A 41 -17.64 0.86 4.47
N ASP A 42 -16.65 1.74 4.49
CA ASP A 42 -16.08 2.33 5.70
C ASP A 42 -16.94 3.53 6.11
N ALA A 43 -17.75 3.38 7.16
CA ALA A 43 -18.63 4.44 7.63
C ALA A 43 -17.86 5.63 8.21
N HIS A 44 -16.74 5.39 8.89
CA HIS A 44 -15.92 6.41 9.52
C HIS A 44 -15.26 7.33 8.49
N HIS A 45 -14.65 6.75 7.47
CA HIS A 45 -13.95 7.48 6.41
C HIS A 45 -14.86 7.83 5.23
N ARG A 46 -16.11 7.35 5.23
CA ARG A 46 -17.10 7.53 4.16
C ARG A 46 -16.59 7.05 2.80
N LEU A 47 -15.88 5.92 2.81
CA LEU A 47 -15.30 5.30 1.64
C LEU A 47 -16.11 4.10 1.21
N THR A 48 -16.16 3.86 -0.09
CA THR A 48 -16.77 2.66 -0.68
C THR A 48 -15.73 1.98 -1.55
N ILE A 49 -15.43 0.73 -1.23
CA ILE A 49 -14.52 -0.13 -1.96
C ILE A 49 -15.37 -1.08 -2.80
N HIS A 50 -15.14 -1.03 -4.10
CA HIS A 50 -15.81 -1.88 -5.07
C HIS A 50 -14.87 -2.14 -6.24
N VAL A 51 -14.77 -3.39 -6.68
CA VAL A 51 -14.01 -3.78 -7.87
C VAL A 51 -15.01 -4.22 -8.92
N LYS A 52 -14.73 -3.90 -10.19
CA LYS A 52 -15.60 -4.37 -11.27
C LYS A 52 -15.58 -5.91 -11.31
N PRO A 53 -16.74 -6.55 -11.53
CA PRO A 53 -16.82 -7.99 -11.71
C PRO A 53 -15.84 -8.49 -12.77
N GLY A 54 -15.15 -9.60 -12.48
CA GLY A 54 -14.20 -10.25 -13.40
C GLY A 54 -12.75 -9.77 -13.30
N ARG A 55 -12.39 -8.99 -12.28
CA ARG A 55 -10.99 -8.71 -11.93
C ARG A 55 -10.55 -9.66 -10.81
N GLU A 56 -9.48 -10.41 -11.04
CA GLU A 56 -8.97 -11.41 -10.09
C GLU A 56 -8.27 -10.80 -8.86
N SER A 57 -7.91 -9.52 -8.90
CA SER A 57 -7.22 -8.83 -7.80
C SER A 57 -7.39 -7.32 -7.81
N PHE A 58 -7.11 -6.68 -6.66
CA PHE A 58 -7.01 -5.23 -6.57
C PHE A 58 -5.86 -4.71 -7.45
N PRO A 59 -6.04 -3.56 -8.12
CA PRO A 59 -4.90 -2.81 -8.64
C PRO A 59 -3.87 -2.56 -7.53
N PRO A 60 -2.55 -2.62 -7.79
CA PRO A 60 -1.52 -2.42 -6.78
C PRO A 60 -1.68 -1.12 -5.98
N ALA A 61 -2.09 -0.03 -6.65
CA ALA A 61 -2.37 1.24 -6.00
C ALA A 61 -3.54 1.17 -5.00
N LEU A 62 -4.59 0.41 -5.30
CA LEU A 62 -5.73 0.23 -4.40
C LEU A 62 -5.34 -0.68 -3.22
N LYS A 63 -4.56 -1.74 -3.45
CA LYS A 63 -4.05 -2.60 -2.38
C LYS A 63 -3.23 -1.79 -1.38
N ARG A 64 -2.31 -0.95 -1.86
CA ARG A 64 -1.50 -0.04 -1.01
C ARG A 64 -2.36 0.95 -0.21
N ALA A 65 -3.35 1.56 -0.85
CA ALA A 65 -4.26 2.47 -0.16
C ALA A 65 -5.04 1.74 0.95
N LEU A 66 -5.48 0.51 0.66
CA LEU A 66 -6.16 -0.33 1.65
C LEU A 66 -5.23 -0.67 2.81
N ASP A 67 -4.00 -1.13 2.56
CA ASP A 67 -3.03 -1.46 3.62
C ASP A 67 -2.79 -0.28 4.58
N VAL A 68 -2.69 0.94 4.05
CA VAL A 68 -2.57 2.16 4.87
C VAL A 68 -3.83 2.40 5.71
N MET A 69 -5.01 2.32 5.09
CA MET A 69 -6.29 2.61 5.76
C MET A 69 -6.71 1.54 6.77
N THR A 70 -6.40 0.28 6.50
CA THR A 70 -6.67 -0.84 7.39
C THR A 70 -5.67 -0.92 8.52
N GLY A 71 -4.60 -0.12 8.51
CA GLY A 71 -3.51 -0.28 9.46
C GLY A 71 -2.86 -1.67 9.42
N THR A 72 -3.11 -2.46 8.36
CA THR A 72 -2.37 -3.71 8.07
C THR A 72 -1.15 -3.44 7.19
N ALA A 73 -0.88 -2.18 6.88
CA ALA A 73 0.47 -1.65 6.87
C ALA A 73 1.13 -1.95 8.24
N GLU A 74 1.49 -3.21 8.45
CA GLU A 74 2.69 -3.52 9.18
C GLU A 74 3.75 -2.56 8.62
N HIS A 75 4.15 -1.66 9.51
CA HIS A 75 4.78 -0.38 9.25
C HIS A 75 5.94 -0.53 8.26
N ALA A 76 6.38 0.55 7.62
CA ALA A 76 7.72 0.57 7.04
C ALA A 76 8.79 0.03 8.03
N ASP A 77 8.55 0.18 9.34
CA ASP A 77 9.27 -0.49 10.42
C ASP A 77 9.29 -2.01 10.29
N ALA A 78 8.18 -2.69 9.96
CA ALA A 78 8.13 -4.15 9.85
C ALA A 78 8.90 -4.67 8.63
N LEU A 79 8.90 -3.93 7.52
CA LEU A 79 9.71 -4.30 6.35
C LEU A 79 11.20 -4.15 6.65
N LEU A 80 11.58 -3.07 7.32
CA LEU A 80 12.97 -2.77 7.65
C LEU A 80 13.43 -3.44 8.96
N ALA A 81 12.50 -3.99 9.74
CA ALA A 81 12.76 -4.62 11.03
C ALA A 81 13.77 -5.76 10.86
N GLY A 82 14.82 -5.72 11.67
CA GLY A 82 15.84 -6.76 11.69
C GLY A 82 16.89 -6.65 10.59
N ILE A 83 16.75 -5.74 9.62
CA ILE A 83 17.79 -5.50 8.61
C ILE A 83 18.97 -4.80 9.28
N GLU A 84 20.12 -5.48 9.34
CA GLU A 84 21.35 -4.93 9.90
C GLU A 84 21.99 -3.93 8.93
N TRP A 85 22.42 -2.78 9.45
CA TRP A 85 23.08 -1.73 8.72
C TRP A 85 24.49 -1.49 9.27
N GLY A 86 25.48 -2.01 8.56
CA GLY A 86 26.87 -2.05 9.00
C GLY A 86 27.71 -0.79 8.73
N GLY A 87 27.20 0.22 8.02
CA GLY A 87 27.93 1.48 7.85
C GLY A 87 27.49 2.38 6.70
N GLY A 88 28.00 3.62 6.74
CA GLY A 88 27.69 4.67 5.77
C GLY A 88 26.32 5.32 5.96
N ARG A 89 25.99 6.26 5.06
CA ARG A 89 24.67 6.88 5.01
C ARG A 89 23.63 5.80 4.70
N PRO A 90 22.54 5.68 5.48
CA PRO A 90 21.46 4.74 5.19
C PRO A 90 20.88 4.89 3.77
N PRO A 91 20.18 3.86 3.26
CA PRO A 91 19.41 3.97 2.02
C PRO A 91 18.44 5.16 2.04
N LEU A 92 18.05 5.64 0.85
CA LEU A 92 17.11 6.76 0.68
C LEU A 92 15.80 6.46 1.42
N GLY A 93 15.24 7.43 2.15
CA GLY A 93 14.04 7.24 2.96
C GLY A 93 14.22 6.38 4.21
N CYS A 94 15.45 5.94 4.53
CA CYS A 94 15.72 5.14 5.72
C CYS A 94 16.63 5.90 6.69
N THR A 95 16.50 5.57 7.96
CA THR A 95 17.44 5.89 9.03
C THR A 95 18.09 4.62 9.59
N SER A 96 19.08 4.79 10.45
CA SER A 96 19.72 3.67 11.15
C SER A 96 19.70 3.92 12.65
N ASN A 97 19.01 3.05 13.39
CA ASN A 97 18.97 3.06 14.85
C ASN A 97 19.68 1.83 15.41
N GLY A 98 20.77 2.03 16.15
CA GLY A 98 21.52 0.92 16.77
C GLY A 98 22.10 -0.07 15.76
N GLY A 99 22.45 0.37 14.55
CA GLY A 99 22.97 -0.49 13.48
C GLY A 99 21.89 -1.33 12.79
N ARG A 100 20.62 -0.92 12.86
CA ARG A 100 19.49 -1.52 12.14
C ARG A 100 18.76 -0.45 11.34
N LEU A 101 18.26 -0.82 10.17
CA LEU A 101 17.44 0.08 9.39
C LEU A 101 16.08 0.31 10.07
N ALA A 102 15.62 1.54 9.95
CA ALA A 102 14.26 1.96 10.25
C ALA A 102 13.82 2.93 9.13
N PRO A 103 12.52 3.06 8.86
CA PRO A 103 12.02 4.09 7.96
C PRO A 103 12.29 5.48 8.55
N ASP A 104 12.54 6.43 7.66
CA ASP A 104 12.48 7.86 7.96
C ASP A 104 11.09 8.41 7.62
N ASP A 105 10.81 9.67 7.98
CA ASP A 105 9.50 10.30 7.82
C ASP A 105 9.02 10.35 6.34
N ASP A 106 9.94 10.35 5.38
CA ASP A 106 9.68 10.43 3.94
C ASP A 106 9.64 9.05 3.25
N TYR A 107 9.80 7.95 3.98
CA TYR A 107 9.94 6.61 3.41
C TYR A 107 8.82 6.21 2.44
N ASP A 108 7.56 6.50 2.78
CA ASP A 108 6.41 6.15 1.94
C ASP A 108 6.39 6.97 0.64
N ALA A 109 6.77 8.25 0.71
CA ALA A 109 6.89 9.11 -0.47
C ALA A 109 8.01 8.60 -1.38
N VAL A 110 9.14 8.21 -0.80
CA VAL A 110 10.26 7.58 -1.54
C VAL A 110 9.79 6.30 -2.24
N CYS A 111 9.10 5.39 -1.56
CA CYS A 111 8.58 4.15 -2.16
C CYS A 111 7.63 4.45 -3.32
N TRP A 112 6.72 5.41 -3.14
CA TRP A 112 5.78 5.81 -4.19
C TRP A 112 6.50 6.37 -5.42
N THR A 113 7.41 7.32 -5.23
CA THR A 113 8.17 7.94 -6.33
C THR A 113 9.03 6.91 -7.06
N LEU A 114 9.69 5.99 -6.33
CA LEU A 114 10.46 4.92 -6.95
C LEU A 114 9.59 3.94 -7.75
N GLN A 115 8.37 3.62 -7.29
CA GLN A 115 7.45 2.83 -8.10
C GLN A 115 7.07 3.54 -9.40
N GLN A 116 6.82 4.86 -9.36
CA GLN A 116 6.47 5.62 -10.55
C GLN A 116 7.60 5.59 -11.60
N VAL A 117 8.86 5.57 -11.13
CA VAL A 117 10.02 5.36 -12.00
C VAL A 117 10.08 3.92 -12.53
N ALA A 118 9.84 2.92 -11.67
CA ALA A 118 9.83 1.50 -12.08
C ALA A 118 8.73 1.18 -13.11
N ASP A 119 7.59 1.88 -13.04
CA ASP A 119 6.47 1.78 -13.97
C ASP A 119 6.67 2.61 -15.26
N ASP A 120 7.85 3.20 -15.47
CA ASP A 120 8.18 4.12 -16.57
C ASP A 120 7.22 5.33 -16.68
N ARG A 121 6.56 5.71 -15.57
CA ARG A 121 5.65 6.88 -15.50
C ARG A 121 6.34 8.18 -15.10
N MET A 122 7.52 8.09 -14.51
CA MET A 122 8.34 9.23 -14.09
C MET A 122 9.80 8.97 -14.47
N SER A 123 10.51 10.00 -14.94
CA SER A 123 11.93 9.84 -15.27
C SER A 123 12.78 9.80 -13.99
N LYS A 124 13.93 9.12 -14.06
CA LYS A 124 14.91 9.10 -12.95
C LYS A 124 15.45 10.49 -12.59
N THR A 125 15.44 11.42 -13.54
CA THR A 125 15.86 12.80 -13.29
C THR A 125 14.78 13.53 -12.49
N ASP A 126 13.52 13.45 -12.90
CA ASP A 126 12.41 14.11 -12.22
C ASP A 126 12.25 13.57 -10.79
N ALA A 127 12.37 12.25 -10.61
CA ALA A 127 12.34 11.63 -9.28
C ALA A 127 13.51 12.09 -8.37
N ALA A 128 14.69 12.34 -8.95
CA ALA A 128 15.82 12.84 -8.19
C ALA A 128 15.60 14.29 -7.74
N GLU A 129 14.96 15.11 -8.58
CA GLU A 129 14.56 16.48 -8.22
C GLU A 129 13.45 16.49 -7.15
N ASP A 130 12.44 15.62 -7.30
CA ASP A 130 11.32 15.49 -6.36
C ASP A 130 11.77 15.06 -4.95
N LEU A 131 12.71 14.11 -4.88
CA LEU A 131 13.24 13.57 -3.62
C LEU A 131 14.52 14.28 -3.12
N ASP A 132 14.88 15.43 -3.70
CA ASP A 132 16.09 16.20 -3.40
C ASP A 132 17.36 15.33 -3.24
N CYS A 133 17.59 14.48 -4.25
CA CYS A 133 18.71 13.54 -4.24
C CYS A 133 19.43 13.49 -5.58
N THR A 134 20.48 12.68 -5.66
CA THR A 134 21.17 12.48 -6.93
C THR A 134 20.47 11.41 -7.75
N ARG A 135 20.50 11.53 -9.08
CA ARG A 135 20.03 10.44 -9.98
C ARG A 135 20.68 9.09 -9.67
N LYS A 136 21.94 9.09 -9.25
CA LYS A 136 22.65 7.89 -8.80
C LYS A 136 22.03 7.28 -7.53
N THR A 137 21.48 8.09 -6.65
CA THR A 137 20.73 7.62 -5.48
C THR A 137 19.45 6.88 -5.91
N ILE A 138 18.73 7.39 -6.91
CA ILE A 138 17.58 6.70 -7.51
C ILE A 138 18.00 5.37 -8.13
N ASP A 139 19.09 5.35 -8.90
CA ASP A 139 19.62 4.10 -9.47
C ASP A 139 19.93 3.06 -8.37
N ASN A 140 20.65 3.46 -7.31
CA ASN A 140 20.96 2.58 -6.19
C ASN A 140 19.71 2.09 -5.44
N ALA A 141 18.66 2.91 -5.35
CA ALA A 141 17.42 2.54 -4.69
C ALA A 141 16.63 1.53 -5.54
N LEU A 142 16.59 1.71 -6.86
CA LEU A 142 15.98 0.76 -7.81
C LEU A 142 16.73 -0.56 -7.90
N GLU A 143 18.01 -0.61 -7.53
CA GLU A 143 18.76 -1.87 -7.38
C GLU A 143 18.39 -2.65 -6.10
N ARG A 144 17.75 -2.00 -5.13
CA ARG A 144 17.36 -2.55 -3.81
C ARG A 144 15.84 -2.59 -3.66
N ARG A 145 15.15 -3.08 -4.68
CA ARG A 145 13.68 -3.06 -4.81
C ARG A 145 12.96 -3.63 -3.58
N GLU A 146 13.55 -4.63 -2.95
CA GLU A 146 13.07 -5.28 -1.73
C GLU A 146 12.95 -4.35 -0.53
N LEU A 147 13.81 -3.33 -0.44
CA LEU A 147 13.75 -2.32 0.63
C LEU A 147 12.63 -1.29 0.40
N TYR A 148 11.98 -1.30 -0.75
CA TYR A 148 11.03 -0.26 -1.18
C TYR A 148 9.69 -0.83 -1.70
N ARG A 149 9.48 -2.14 -1.59
CA ARG A 149 8.25 -2.82 -2.05
C ARG A 149 7.94 -2.57 -3.54
N ILE A 150 9.00 -2.52 -4.36
CA ILE A 150 8.91 -2.26 -5.81
C ILE A 150 8.88 -3.61 -6.54
N GLU A 151 7.80 -3.87 -7.27
CA GLU A 151 7.63 -5.06 -8.14
C GLU A 151 8.22 -4.82 -9.53
#